data_AF-A0A2V5XIS7-F1
#
_entry.id   AF-A0A2V5XIS7-F1
#
_cell.length_a   1.000
_cell.length_b   1.000
_cell.length_c   1.000
_cell.angle_alpha   90.00
_cell.angle_beta   90.00
_cell.angle_gamma   90.00
#
_symmetry.space_group_name_H-M   'P 1'
#
loop_
_entity.id
_entity.type
_entity.pdbx_description
1 polymer ?
#
loop_
_entity_poly.entity_id
_entity_poly.type
_entity_poly.pdbx_seq_one_letter_code
_entity_poly.pdbx_strand_id
1 'polypeptide(L)'
;MNPLVKVVCTAAACVVAAVTVNRAENSLSSARDPAWVRKRAQELEPTAKERRLDEIGWAGSIREAERLAKQNNRPVFLFTHDGRINTGRC
;
A
#
# COMPACT_ATOMS: atom_id res chain seq x y z
N MET A 1 25.09 31.65 41.09
CA MET A 1 24.32 31.26 39.88
C MET A 1 23.18 32.26 39.71
N ASN A 2 23.16 33.02 38.61
CA ASN A 2 22.28 34.19 38.43
C ASN A 2 20.80 33.77 38.28
N PRO A 3 19.82 34.37 38.99
CA PRO A 3 18.41 33.98 38.92
C PRO A 3 17.83 34.09 37.50
N LEU A 4 18.38 34.99 36.67
CA LEU A 4 18.05 35.13 35.26
C LEU A 4 18.35 33.86 34.43
N VAL A 5 19.42 33.13 34.76
CA VAL A 5 19.79 31.89 34.04
C VAL A 5 18.78 30.78 34.32
N LYS A 6 18.26 30.69 35.55
CA LYS A 6 17.24 29.69 35.90
C LYS A 6 15.92 29.93 35.17
N VAL A 7 15.47 31.18 35.09
CA VAL A 7 14.21 31.54 34.42
C VAL A 7 14.26 31.21 32.93
N VAL A 8 15.37 31.54 32.26
CA VAL A 8 15.57 31.25 30.83
C VAL A 8 15.60 29.73 30.57
N CYS A 9 16.32 28.96 31.39
CA CYS A 9 16.39 27.51 31.22
C CYS A 9 15.03 26.82 31.45
N THR A 10 14.26 27.24 32.45
CA THR A 10 12.93 26.68 32.71
C THR A 10 11.94 27.01 31.59
N ALA A 11 11.94 28.25 31.08
CA ALA A 11 11.08 28.64 29.97
C ALA A 11 11.41 27.85 28.69
N ALA A 12 12.69 27.66 28.39
CA ALA A 12 13.12 26.85 27.25
C ALA A 12 12.69 25.37 27.37
N ALA A 13 12.82 24.79 28.57
CA ALA A 13 12.39 23.41 28.82
C ALA A 13 10.88 23.22 28.62
N CYS A 14 10.06 24.17 29.09
CA CYS A 14 8.61 24.14 28.89
C CYS A 14 8.20 24.23 27.41
N VAL A 15 8.88 25.09 26.63
CA VAL A 15 8.63 25.23 25.19
C VAL A 15 9.00 23.95 24.44
N VAL A 16 10.14 23.35 24.76
CA VAL A 16 10.57 22.07 24.14
C VAL A 16 9.57 20.95 24.46
N ALA A 17 9.15 20.83 25.72
CA ALA A 17 8.16 19.83 26.12
C ALA A 17 6.83 20.01 25.36
N ALA A 18 6.31 21.23 25.28
CA ALA A 18 5.07 21.53 24.56
C ALA A 18 5.15 21.20 23.06
N VAL A 19 6.29 21.50 22.41
CA VAL A 19 6.52 21.17 20.99
C VAL A 19 6.59 19.66 20.77
N THR A 20 7.25 18.91 21.66
CA THR A 20 7.35 17.45 21.54
C THR A 20 6.01 16.74 21.73
N VAL A 21 5.18 17.22 22.68
CA VAL A 21 3.84 16.66 22.94
C VAL A 21 2.93 16.89 21.73
N ASN A 22 2.89 18.12 21.20
CA ASN A 22 2.06 18.43 20.03
C ASN A 22 2.47 17.62 18.78
N ARG A 23 3.77 17.35 18.59
CA ARG A 23 4.25 16.53 17.48
C ARG A 23 3.87 15.06 17.63
N ALA A 24 3.92 14.52 18.85
CA ALA A 24 3.55 13.13 19.13
C ALA A 24 2.04 12.91 18.94
N GLU A 25 1.20 13.82 19.43
CA GLU A 25 -0.25 13.76 19.26
C GLU A 25 -0.65 13.80 17.77
N ASN A 26 -0.03 14.68 16.99
CA ASN A 26 -0.30 14.80 15.56
C ASN A 26 0.21 13.57 14.75
N SER A 27 1.20 12.85 15.29
CA SER A 27 1.71 11.60 14.68
C SER A 27 0.82 10.39 14.97
N LEU A 28 0.11 10.38 16.10
CA LEU A 28 -0.84 9.32 16.46
C LEU A 28 -2.24 9.59 15.89
N SER A 29 -2.61 10.87 15.70
CA SER A 29 -3.85 11.27 15.02
C SER A 29 -3.75 11.20 13.50
N SER A 30 -2.64 10.71 12.94
CA SER A 30 -2.42 10.63 11.49
C SER A 30 -3.20 9.50 10.82
N ALA A 31 -4.33 9.07 11.41
CA ALA A 31 -5.30 8.26 10.69
C ALA A 31 -5.72 9.08 9.47
N ARG A 32 -5.26 8.65 8.28
CA ARG A 32 -5.57 9.36 7.04
C ARG A 32 -7.08 9.49 6.94
N ASP A 33 -7.55 10.69 6.60
CA ASP A 33 -8.96 10.99 6.41
C ASP A 33 -9.64 9.85 5.61
N PRO A 34 -10.62 9.15 6.19
CA PRO A 34 -11.31 8.05 5.52
C PRO A 34 -11.94 8.45 4.17
N ALA A 35 -12.37 9.72 4.03
CA ALA A 35 -12.91 10.23 2.78
C ALA A 35 -11.80 10.33 1.71
N TRP A 36 -10.64 10.87 2.08
CA TRP A 36 -9.46 10.87 1.20
C TRP A 36 -9.06 9.45 0.79
N VAL A 37 -9.01 8.50 1.73
CA VAL A 37 -8.67 7.09 1.42
C VAL A 37 -9.67 6.49 0.43
N ARG A 38 -10.96 6.68 0.66
CA ARG A 38 -12.02 6.17 -0.24
C ARG A 38 -11.91 6.76 -1.63
N LYS A 39 -11.66 8.06 -1.73
CA LYS A 39 -11.46 8.74 -3.02
C LYS A 39 -10.24 8.17 -3.75
N ARG A 40 -9.11 8.02 -3.06
CA ARG A 40 -7.89 7.46 -3.67
C ARG A 40 -8.06 5.99 -4.06
N ALA A 41 -8.78 5.20 -3.27
CA ALA A 41 -9.13 3.84 -3.63
C ALA A 41 -9.95 3.82 -4.92
N GLN A 42 -11.02 4.62 -5.02
CA GLN A 42 -11.83 4.71 -6.25
C GLN A 42 -11.04 5.16 -7.48
N GLU A 43 -10.09 6.08 -7.32
CA GLU A 43 -9.21 6.53 -8.41
C GLU A 43 -8.24 5.44 -8.89
N LEU A 44 -7.89 4.48 -8.02
CA LEU A 44 -6.91 3.42 -8.28
C LEU A 44 -7.56 2.06 -8.59
N GLU A 45 -8.86 1.90 -8.35
CA GLU A 45 -9.59 0.69 -8.69
C GLU A 45 -9.48 0.41 -10.19
N PRO A 46 -9.23 -0.85 -10.60
CA PRO A 46 -9.18 -1.20 -12.00
C PRO A 46 -10.51 -0.89 -12.68
N THR A 47 -10.46 -0.32 -13.88
CA THR A 47 -11.65 -0.12 -14.71
C THR A 47 -12.33 -1.46 -15.01
N ALA A 48 -13.60 -1.43 -15.41
CA ALA A 48 -14.33 -2.64 -15.79
C ALA A 48 -13.61 -3.47 -16.88
N LYS A 49 -12.85 -2.82 -17.77
CA LYS A 49 -12.03 -3.48 -18.79
C LYS A 49 -10.78 -4.13 -18.19
N GLU A 50 -10.17 -3.50 -17.19
CA GLU A 50 -8.97 -4.02 -16.52
C GLU A 50 -9.30 -5.19 -15.58
N ARG A 51 -10.45 -5.16 -14.89
CA ARG A 51 -10.91 -6.28 -14.04
C ARG A 51 -11.09 -7.59 -14.81
N ARG A 52 -11.32 -7.56 -16.13
CA ARG A 52 -11.38 -8.77 -16.96
C ARG A 52 -10.05 -9.52 -17.05
N LEU A 53 -8.94 -8.87 -16.68
CA LEU A 53 -7.66 -9.56 -16.49
C LEU A 53 -7.73 -10.55 -15.33
N ASP A 54 -8.45 -10.19 -14.26
CA ASP A 54 -8.63 -11.06 -13.11
C ASP A 54 -9.42 -12.31 -13.52
N GLU A 55 -10.45 -12.17 -14.37
CA GLU A 55 -11.21 -13.33 -14.88
C GLU A 55 -10.31 -14.35 -15.60
N ILE A 56 -9.33 -13.87 -16.37
CA ILE A 56 -8.36 -14.75 -17.07
C ILE A 56 -7.38 -15.37 -16.07
N GLY A 57 -6.86 -14.58 -15.11
CA GLY A 57 -5.88 -15.04 -14.11
C GLY A 57 -6.45 -16.00 -13.07
N TRP A 58 -7.74 -15.90 -12.77
CA TRP A 58 -8.47 -16.75 -11.82
C TRP A 58 -9.31 -17.84 -12.49
N ALA A 59 -9.14 -18.05 -13.80
CA ALA A 59 -9.85 -19.11 -14.52
C ALA A 59 -9.53 -20.50 -13.95
N GLY A 60 -10.55 -21.33 -13.74
CA GLY A 60 -10.38 -22.67 -13.15
C GLY A 60 -9.65 -23.68 -14.04
N SER A 61 -9.31 -23.33 -15.29
CA SER A 61 -8.53 -24.18 -16.18
C SER A 61 -7.80 -23.37 -17.25
N ILE A 62 -6.75 -23.95 -17.85
CA ILE A 62 -5.97 -23.33 -18.94
C ILE A 62 -6.85 -23.07 -20.17
N ARG A 63 -7.77 -23.99 -20.51
CA ARG A 63 -8.68 -23.84 -21.65
C ARG A 63 -9.64 -22.66 -21.45
N GLU A 64 -10.10 -22.49 -20.21
CA GLU A 64 -10.98 -21.38 -19.86
C GLU A 64 -10.24 -20.05 -19.90
N ALA A 65 -9.01 -20.00 -19.38
CA ALA A 65 -8.13 -18.83 -19.50
C ALA A 65 -7.91 -18.44 -20.97
N GLU A 66 -7.63 -19.41 -21.85
CA GLU A 66 -7.44 -19.18 -23.29
C GLU A 66 -8.71 -18.62 -23.95
N ARG A 67 -9.89 -19.17 -23.62
CA ARG A 67 -11.19 -18.71 -24.13
C ARG A 67 -11.46 -17.26 -23.73
N LEU A 68 -11.28 -16.93 -22.45
CA LEU A 68 -11.48 -15.57 -21.91
C LEU A 68 -10.47 -14.58 -22.50
N ALA A 69 -9.23 -15.01 -22.72
CA ALA A 69 -8.18 -14.20 -23.34
C ALA A 69 -8.54 -13.77 -24.76
N LYS A 70 -9.01 -14.73 -25.59
CA LYS A 70 -9.50 -14.44 -26.95
C LYS A 70 -10.67 -13.47 -26.94
N GLN A 71 -11.65 -13.68 -26.07
CA GLN A 71 -12.83 -12.82 -25.98
C GLN A 71 -12.50 -11.38 -25.57
N ASN A 72 -11.49 -11.21 -24.73
CA ASN A 72 -11.08 -9.90 -24.24
C ASN A 72 -9.93 -9.27 -25.05
N ASN A 73 -9.48 -9.93 -26.12
CA ASN A 73 -8.34 -9.54 -26.95
C ASN A 73 -7.08 -9.27 -26.10
N ARG A 74 -6.77 -10.19 -25.19
CA ARG A 74 -5.61 -10.12 -24.28
C ARG A 74 -4.73 -11.37 -24.45
N PRO A 75 -3.39 -11.25 -24.39
CA PRO A 75 -2.51 -12.41 -24.40
C PRO A 75 -2.53 -13.16 -23.07
N VAL A 76 -2.29 -14.47 -23.11
CA VAL A 76 -2.00 -15.32 -21.94
C VAL A 76 -0.64 -15.97 -22.14
N PHE A 77 0.17 -15.94 -21.08
CA PHE A 77 1.47 -16.60 -21.05
C PHE A 77 1.39 -17.76 -20.08
N LEU A 78 1.55 -18.98 -20.58
CA LEU A 78 1.59 -20.19 -19.77
C LEU A 78 3.05 -20.51 -19.45
N PHE A 79 3.42 -20.39 -18.18
CA PHE A 79 4.71 -20.86 -17.69
C PHE A 79 4.56 -22.31 -17.23
N THR A 80 5.15 -23.22 -17.99
CA THR A 80 5.26 -24.62 -17.62
C THR A 80 6.68 -24.89 -17.15
N HIS A 81 6.83 -25.66 -16.09
CA HIS A 81 8.13 -26.14 -15.64
C HIS A 81 8.33 -27.56 -16.15
N ASP A 82 9.50 -27.81 -16.73
CA ASP A 82 9.97 -29.14 -17.10
C ASP A 82 11.19 -29.47 -16.24
N GLY A 83 11.01 -30.26 -15.17
CA GLY A 83 12.09 -30.51 -14.22
C GLY A 83 11.64 -31.21 -12.94
N ARG A 84 12.53 -31.23 -11.95
CA ARG A 84 12.27 -31.76 -10.61
C ARG A 84 12.52 -30.65 -9.59
N ILE A 85 11.48 -29.89 -9.30
CA ILE A 85 11.53 -28.72 -8.41
C ILE A 85 12.07 -29.09 -7.01
N ASN A 86 11.80 -30.32 -6.57
CA ASN A 86 12.29 -30.90 -5.32
C ASN A 86 13.79 -31.21 -5.31
N THR A 87 14.48 -31.10 -6.46
CA THR A 87 15.92 -31.33 -6.59
C THR A 87 16.70 -30.09 -7.04
N GLY A 88 16.03 -28.93 -7.15
CA GLY A 88 16.66 -27.68 -7.59
C GLY A 88 17.08 -27.64 -9.05
N ARG A 89 16.55 -28.55 -9.88
CA ARG A 89 16.75 -28.55 -11.34
C ARG A 89 15.45 -28.16 -12.03
N CYS A 90 15.49 -26.97 -12.63
CA CYS A 90 14.50 -26.45 -13.57
C CYS A 90 14.89 -26.81 -15.00
#